data_AF-A0A6G2VY42-F1
#
_entry.id   AF-A0A6G2VY42-F1
#
_cell.length_a   1.000
_cell.length_b   1.000
_cell.length_c   1.000
_cell.angle_alpha   90.00
_cell.angle_beta   90.00
_cell.angle_gamma   90.00
#
_symmetry.space_group_name_H-M   'P 1'
#
loop_
_entity.id
_entity.type
_entity.pdbx_description
1 polymer ?
#
loop_
_entity_poly.entity_id
_entity_poly.type
_entity_poly.pdbx_seq_one_letter_code
_entity_poly.pdbx_strand_id
1 'polypeptide(L)'
;VALAVLEETAEYLGAGLSDLINLFQPERILIGGWAGLQLGTRFLPAVRRHAATYALRHPADKVNIDLGKLGPDAVTVGAAILPLADFFAGGGRRPEPAAEDRLPAWRAALRQRAPH
;
A
#
# COMPACT_ATOMS: atom_id res chain seq x y z
N VAL A 1 -5.74 31.53 -6.63
CA VAL A 1 -4.50 30.72 -6.56
C VAL A 1 -4.75 29.35 -5.93
N ALA A 2 -5.22 29.26 -4.68
CA ALA A 2 -5.43 27.97 -4.00
C ALA A 2 -6.36 26.97 -4.75
N LEU A 3 -7.45 27.45 -5.35
CA LEU A 3 -8.37 26.57 -6.10
C LEU A 3 -7.76 26.01 -7.39
N ALA A 4 -6.94 26.81 -8.09
CA ALA A 4 -6.31 26.38 -9.33
C ALA A 4 -5.27 25.28 -9.08
N VAL A 5 -4.48 25.41 -8.01
CA VAL A 5 -3.52 24.39 -7.58
C VAL A 5 -4.22 23.09 -7.19
N LEU A 6 -5.37 23.17 -6.52
CA LEU A 6 -6.17 21.99 -6.20
C LEU A 6 -6.69 21.32 -7.48
N GLU A 7 -7.21 22.07 -8.44
CA GLU A 7 -7.71 21.50 -9.69
C GLU A 7 -6.58 20.82 -10.49
N GLU A 8 -5.41 21.45 -10.59
CA GLU A 8 -4.22 20.88 -11.23
C GLU A 8 -3.76 19.59 -10.50
N THR A 9 -3.78 19.60 -9.17
CA THR A 9 -3.46 18.39 -8.38
C THR A 9 -4.48 17.28 -8.63
N ALA A 10 -5.76 17.61 -8.79
CA ALA A 10 -6.81 16.64 -9.09
C ALA A 10 -6.64 16.04 -10.49
N GLU A 11 -6.17 16.84 -11.46
CA GLU A 11 -5.85 16.39 -12.82
C GLU A 11 -4.69 15.39 -12.81
N TYR A 12 -3.56 15.74 -12.20
CA TYR A 12 -2.42 14.82 -12.12
C TYR A 12 -2.74 13.54 -11.34
N LEU A 13 -3.47 13.66 -10.22
CA LEU A 13 -3.89 12.49 -9.46
C LEU A 13 -4.86 11.62 -10.29
N GLY A 14 -5.81 12.24 -10.98
CA GLY A 14 -6.73 11.54 -11.87
C GLY A 14 -6.01 10.80 -12.99
N ALA A 15 -5.03 11.43 -13.64
CA ALA A 15 -4.21 10.81 -14.67
C ALA A 15 -3.45 9.58 -14.12
N GLY A 16 -2.78 9.70 -12.97
CA GLY A 16 -2.10 8.56 -12.36
C GLY A 16 -3.05 7.43 -11.96
N LEU A 17 -4.25 7.75 -11.46
CA LEU A 17 -5.27 6.73 -11.19
C LEU A 17 -5.78 6.07 -12.47
N SER A 18 -5.87 6.80 -13.58
CA SER A 18 -6.29 6.25 -14.86
C SER A 18 -5.32 5.19 -15.38
N ASP A 19 -4.02 5.37 -15.14
CA ASP A 19 -3.01 4.36 -15.48
C ASP A 19 -3.25 3.07 -14.69
N LEU A 20 -3.52 3.17 -13.39
CA LEU A 20 -3.87 2.01 -12.56
C LEU A 20 -5.16 1.33 -13.03
N ILE A 21 -6.17 2.11 -13.41
CA ILE A 21 -7.43 1.60 -13.95
C ILE A 21 -7.19 0.81 -15.25
N ASN A 22 -6.38 1.38 -16.14
CA ASN A 22 -6.06 0.79 -17.43
C ASN A 22 -5.22 -0.49 -17.29
N LEU A 23 -4.25 -0.50 -16.37
CA LEU A 23 -3.32 -1.62 -16.18
C LEU A 23 -3.93 -2.78 -15.39
N PHE A 24 -4.69 -2.49 -14.34
CA PHE A 24 -5.13 -3.53 -13.39
C PHE A 24 -6.63 -3.84 -13.46
N GLN A 25 -7.43 -3.00 -14.14
CA GLN A 25 -8.89 -3.13 -14.21
C GLN A 25 -9.55 -3.43 -12.84
N PRO A 26 -9.21 -2.68 -11.78
CA PRO A 26 -9.69 -2.99 -10.45
C PRO A 26 -11.19 -2.70 -10.31
N GLU A 27 -11.87 -3.44 -9.44
CA GLU A 27 -13.25 -3.12 -9.07
C GLU A 27 -13.31 -1.87 -8.17
N ARG A 28 -12.29 -1.65 -7.33
CA ARG A 28 -12.24 -0.53 -6.38
C ARG A 28 -10.84 0.04 -6.19
N ILE A 29 -10.78 1.35 -6.01
CA ILE A 29 -9.61 2.11 -5.56
C ILE A 29 -10.00 2.85 -4.28
N LEU A 30 -9.26 2.62 -3.19
CA LEU A 30 -9.51 3.26 -1.90
C LEU A 30 -8.39 4.25 -1.58
N ILE A 31 -8.73 5.52 -1.49
CA ILE A 31 -7.78 6.57 -1.12
C ILE A 31 -7.74 6.67 0.41
N GLY A 32 -6.64 6.20 0.99
CA GLY A 32 -6.39 6.21 2.44
C GLY A 32 -5.43 7.32 2.88
N GLY A 33 -5.11 7.30 4.18
CA GLY A 33 -4.11 8.18 4.80
C GLY A 33 -4.52 9.66 4.86
N TRP A 34 -3.56 10.51 5.20
CA TRP A 34 -3.74 11.96 5.31
C TRP A 34 -4.25 12.58 4.00
N ALA A 35 -3.87 12.02 2.85
CA ALA A 35 -4.38 12.43 1.55
C ALA A 35 -5.89 12.21 1.47
N GLY A 36 -6.41 11.00 1.74
CA GLY A 36 -7.86 10.75 1.75
C GLY A 36 -8.63 11.64 2.73
N LEU A 37 -8.02 11.98 3.87
CA LEU A 37 -8.59 12.86 4.89
C LEU A 37 -8.63 14.33 4.47
N GLN A 38 -7.63 14.80 3.72
CA GLN A 38 -7.51 16.19 3.23
C GLN A 38 -8.21 16.42 1.88
N LEU A 39 -8.30 15.38 1.05
CA LEU A 39 -9.00 15.43 -0.24
C LEU A 39 -10.49 15.76 -0.02
N GLY A 40 -11.09 15.32 1.09
CA GLY A 40 -12.47 15.66 1.43
C GLY A 40 -13.49 15.24 0.35
N THR A 41 -14.77 15.46 0.62
CA THR A 41 -15.85 15.11 -0.32
C THR A 41 -15.90 16.00 -1.56
N ARG A 42 -15.23 17.16 -1.54
CA ARG A 42 -15.31 18.18 -2.60
C ARG A 42 -14.23 18.04 -3.67
N PHE A 43 -13.08 17.43 -3.36
CA PHE A 43 -11.99 17.19 -4.32
C PHE A 43 -12.12 15.85 -5.04
N LEU A 44 -12.60 14.80 -4.33
CA LEU A 44 -12.74 13.47 -4.90
C LEU A 44 -13.57 13.42 -6.20
N PRO A 45 -14.66 14.20 -6.36
CA PRO A 45 -15.37 14.28 -7.63
C PRO A 45 -14.51 14.78 -8.81
N ALA A 46 -13.60 15.73 -8.57
CA ALA A 46 -12.69 16.22 -9.61
C ALA A 46 -11.69 15.14 -10.03
N VAL A 47 -11.12 14.43 -9.06
CA VAL A 47 -10.21 13.30 -9.32
C VAL A 47 -10.91 12.20 -10.10
N ARG A 48 -12.15 11.83 -9.72
CA ARG A 48 -12.97 10.84 -10.42
C ARG A 48 -13.21 11.24 -11.88
N ARG A 49 -13.55 12.51 -12.11
CA ARG A 49 -13.74 13.05 -13.46
C ARG A 49 -12.47 12.91 -14.29
N HIS A 50 -11.33 13.37 -13.77
CA HIS A 50 -10.06 13.29 -14.49
C HIS A 50 -9.64 11.84 -14.74
N ALA A 51 -9.75 10.96 -13.75
CA ALA A 51 -9.48 9.53 -13.90
C ALA A 51 -10.34 8.88 -15.00
N ALA A 52 -11.63 9.22 -15.06
CA ALA A 52 -12.54 8.71 -16.11
C ALA A 52 -12.23 9.29 -17.50
N THR A 53 -11.76 10.54 -17.58
CA THR A 53 -11.36 11.17 -18.85
C THR A 53 -10.16 10.46 -19.50
N TYR A 54 -9.19 10.04 -18.68
CA TYR A 54 -7.95 9.41 -19.17
C TYR A 54 -8.01 7.87 -19.22
N ALA A 55 -8.95 7.24 -18.51
CA ALA A 55 -9.12 5.79 -18.52
C ALA A 55 -9.88 5.29 -19.76
N LEU A 56 -9.60 4.06 -20.18
CA LEU A 56 -10.39 3.37 -21.20
C LEU A 56 -11.82 3.18 -20.68
N ARG A 57 -12.81 3.38 -21.56
CA ARG A 57 -14.23 3.36 -21.21
C ARG A 57 -14.66 2.11 -20.43
N HIS A 58 -14.26 0.92 -20.89
CA HIS A 58 -14.69 -0.34 -20.28
C HIS A 58 -14.22 -0.54 -18.83
N PRO A 59 -12.92 -0.37 -18.48
CA PRO A 59 -12.49 -0.43 -17.09
C PRO A 59 -12.96 0.79 -16.26
N ALA A 60 -13.09 1.97 -16.86
CA ALA A 60 -13.63 3.15 -16.17
C ALA A 60 -15.06 2.94 -15.66
N ASP A 61 -15.91 2.24 -16.43
CA ASP A 61 -17.30 1.95 -16.05
C ASP A 61 -17.41 0.92 -14.90
N LYS A 62 -16.33 0.19 -14.58
CA LYS A 62 -16.32 -0.90 -13.59
C LYS A 62 -15.65 -0.54 -12.27
N VAL A 63 -14.87 0.53 -12.22
CA VAL A 63 -14.09 0.91 -11.04
C VAL A 63 -14.85 1.90 -10.15
N ASN A 64 -14.83 1.68 -8.84
CA ASN A 64 -15.29 2.66 -7.85
C ASN A 64 -14.12 3.24 -7.06
N ILE A 65 -13.96 4.58 -7.08
CA ILE A 65 -12.89 5.30 -6.38
C ILE A 65 -13.45 5.95 -5.11
N ASP A 66 -13.22 5.39 -3.92
CA ASP A 66 -13.79 5.86 -2.65
C ASP A 66 -12.71 6.22 -1.61
N LEU A 67 -13.13 6.89 -0.53
CA LEU A 67 -12.26 7.14 0.62
C LEU A 67 -12.17 5.91 1.52
N GLY A 68 -10.96 5.64 2.03
CA GLY A 68 -10.74 4.62 3.06
C GLY A 68 -11.44 4.99 4.37
N LYS A 69 -12.04 4.00 5.04
CA LYS A 69 -12.82 4.20 6.28
C LYS A 69 -12.01 4.12 7.58
N LEU A 70 -10.80 3.57 7.50
CA LEU A 70 -9.93 3.36 8.66
C LEU A 70 -9.24 4.65 9.15
N GLY A 71 -9.35 5.74 8.40
CA GLY A 71 -8.83 7.04 8.79
C GLY A 71 -7.33 7.03 9.11
N PRO A 72 -6.88 7.76 10.15
CA PRO A 72 -5.46 7.84 10.51
C PRO A 72 -4.90 6.52 11.02
N ASP A 73 -5.74 5.62 11.54
CA ASP A 73 -5.33 4.35 12.12
C ASP A 73 -5.09 3.26 11.05
N ALA A 74 -5.34 3.54 9.78
CA ALA A 74 -5.20 2.56 8.70
C ALA A 74 -3.83 1.86 8.69
N VAL A 75 -2.75 2.61 8.95
CA VAL A 75 -1.38 2.07 9.00
C VAL A 75 -1.19 1.20 10.25
N THR A 76 -1.61 1.69 11.42
CA THR A 76 -1.51 0.96 12.70
C THR A 76 -2.29 -0.36 12.64
N VAL A 77 -3.53 -0.32 12.14
CA VAL A 77 -4.38 -1.51 11.96
C VAL A 77 -3.72 -2.49 10.99
N GLY A 78 -3.22 -2.02 9.84
CA GLY A 78 -2.51 -2.86 8.89
C GLY A 78 -1.27 -3.52 9.49
N ALA A 79 -0.44 -2.75 10.21
CA ALA A 79 0.76 -3.25 10.85
C ALA A 79 0.47 -4.30 11.93
N ALA A 80 -0.60 -4.11 12.72
CA ALA A 80 -1.02 -5.09 13.72
C ALA A 80 -1.56 -6.40 13.09
N ILE A 81 -2.12 -6.34 11.88
CA ILE A 81 -2.61 -7.51 11.16
C ILE A 81 -1.47 -8.39 10.63
N LEU A 82 -0.33 -7.82 10.24
CA LEU A 82 0.78 -8.60 9.67
C LEU A 82 1.23 -9.78 10.56
N PRO A 83 1.61 -9.60 11.84
CA PRO A 83 2.00 -10.73 12.68
C PRO A 83 0.83 -11.68 12.97
N LEU A 84 -0.41 -11.19 13.00
CA LEU A 84 -1.60 -12.00 13.20
C LEU A 84 -1.88 -12.89 11.98
N ALA A 85 -1.71 -12.34 10.77
CA ALA A 85 -1.86 -13.06 9.52
C ALA A 85 -0.78 -14.15 9.39
N ASP A 86 0.47 -13.83 9.74
CA ASP A 86 1.57 -14.80 9.76
C ASP A 86 1.31 -15.93 10.77
N PHE A 87 0.84 -15.58 11.98
CA PHE A 87 0.48 -16.55 13.00
C PHE A 87 -0.64 -17.49 12.52
N PHE A 88 -1.69 -16.95 11.91
CA PHE A 88 -2.79 -17.78 11.39
C PHE A 88 -2.38 -18.62 10.18
N ALA A 89 -1.56 -18.09 9.27
CA ALA A 89 -1.01 -18.84 8.14
C ALA A 89 -0.13 -20.01 8.62
N GLY A 90 0.62 -19.81 9.70
CA GLY A 90 1.42 -20.86 10.36
C GLY A 90 0.63 -21.85 11.23
N GLY A 91 -0.70 -21.73 11.30
CA GLY A 91 -1.55 -22.60 12.11
C GLY A 91 -1.40 -22.37 13.62
N GLY A 92 -1.02 -21.16 14.03
CA GLY A 92 -0.86 -20.78 15.44
C GLY A 92 0.37 -21.35 16.13
N ARG A 93 1.29 -21.95 15.36
CA ARG A 93 2.57 -22.43 15.90
C ARG A 93 3.50 -21.25 16.07
N ARG A 94 4.20 -21.21 17.20
CA ARG A 94 5.31 -20.27 17.38
C ARG A 94 6.39 -20.62 16.35
N PRO A 95 6.89 -19.64 15.56
CA PRO A 95 8.06 -19.90 14.73
C PRO A 95 9.16 -20.45 15.64
N GLU A 96 9.71 -21.60 15.28
CA GLU A 96 10.89 -22.13 15.96
C GLU A 96 11.94 -21.03 15.88
N PRO A 97 12.55 -20.61 17.01
CA PRO A 97 13.51 -19.52 17.00
C PRO A 97 14.53 -19.83 15.91
N ALA A 98 14.65 -18.91 14.94
CA ALA A 98 15.57 -19.04 13.82
C ALA A 98 16.90 -19.48 14.41
N ALA A 99 17.31 -20.72 14.10
CA ALA A 99 18.43 -21.38 14.77
C ALA A 99 19.60 -20.41 14.73
N GLU A 100 19.83 -19.76 15.87
CA GLU A 100 20.64 -18.57 16.01
C GLU A 100 21.96 -18.85 15.35
N ASP A 101 22.21 -18.15 14.24
CA ASP A 101 23.22 -18.34 13.20
C ASP A 101 24.43 -19.14 13.72
N ARG A 102 24.24 -20.45 13.88
CA ARG A 102 25.18 -21.29 14.62
C ARG A 102 26.26 -21.55 13.62
N LEU A 103 27.23 -20.64 13.56
CA LEU A 103 28.33 -20.69 12.62
C LEU A 103 28.80 -22.14 12.55
N PRO A 104 28.77 -22.77 11.38
CA PRO A 104 29.04 -24.19 11.28
C PRO A 104 30.40 -24.46 11.90
N ALA A 105 30.50 -25.54 12.69
CA ALA A 105 31.61 -25.77 13.63
C ALA A 105 33.02 -25.59 13.03
N TRP A 106 33.15 -25.85 11.73
CA TRP A 106 34.40 -25.64 10.98
C TRP A 106 34.88 -24.17 10.94
N ARG A 107 33.97 -23.18 10.90
CA ARG A 107 34.33 -21.75 10.95
C ARG A 107 34.81 -21.31 12.34
N ALA A 108 34.22 -21.87 13.40
CA ALA A 108 34.69 -21.63 14.77
C ALA A 108 36.09 -22.22 14.98
N ALA A 109 36.34 -23.43 14.43
CA ALA A 109 37.65 -24.08 14.50
C ALA A 109 38.75 -23.31 13.75
N LEU A 110 38.44 -22.63 12.64
CA LEU A 110 39.41 -21.83 11.88
C LEU A 110 39.86 -20.56 12.63
N ARG A 111 38.98 -19.92 13.41
CA ARG A 111 39.36 -18.75 14.23
C ARG A 111 40.32 -19.11 15.36
N GLN A 112 40.21 -20.32 15.91
CA GLN A 112 41.13 -20.82 16.93
C GLN A 112 42.49 -21.26 16.38
N ARG A 113 42.63 -21.36 15.04
CA ARG A 113 43.87 -21.75 14.37
C ARG A 113 44.65 -20.58 13.75
N ALA A 114 44.18 -19.34 13.93
CA ALA A 114 44.95 -18.17 13.51
C ALA A 114 46.13 -17.93 14.50
N PRO A 115 47.40 -17.97 14.04
CA PRO A 115 48.55 -17.72 14.90
C PRO A 115 48.66 -16.21 15.24
N HIS A 116 49.15 -15.92 16.44
CA HIS A 116 49.51 -14.57 16.90
C HIS A 116 50.70 -13.99 16.13
#